data_AF-A0A2N1QH35-F1
#
_entry.id   AF-A0A2N1QH35-F1
#
_cell.length_a   1.000
_cell.length_b   1.000
_cell.length_c   1.000
_cell.angle_alpha   90.00
_cell.angle_beta   90.00
_cell.angle_gamma   90.00
#
_symmetry.space_group_name_H-M   'P 1'
#
loop_
_entity.id
_entity.type
_entity.pdbx_description
1 polymer ?
#
loop_
_entity_poly.entity_id
_entity_poly.type
_entity_poly.pdbx_seq_one_letter_code
_entity_poly.pdbx_strand_id
1 'polypeptide(L)'
;MSYVKNRISKILLLLIMAVFIGVLTGCTGGTDVNYDDLYTVIYDGNGGYLGNKTSTVRKLQVAEGSKIPKYFQEYTQDSYVVSSLGLATRQGYNLKGWYLESNAQYAPNPLGTYVFLDLEAGNGTYKIDDEGLYVYGYVVDTEGTLVFINVEELSEDDDPNTAEYIYFNGSNGYGFYVYDSEDAAHVDIYEVDGGYAPSELSAFGSSYLVLSELSTEWQTLFVDVPKYKQAFYEYTEADEGLTRYNFESGYVYFESMFVEDEMGEYVIVDGIYVTFDSENPAHDELTRYNIDDRYVFTPSVTYASPSDLPRFNASITYWDFESNRVTEDITLIAHWERKLTVNYIQKSGQVTVITKKLTEDNTSSVDLVAGEVIGKLETIPLFSGYTFVAWSKSETEFDPWDFETDVFPTDATELNLYAYMIEGVYTRITSASGLAKVALNPSGNYVLVTDIDFEGQVFSNSSPLGFTLKTAVNTTIVPFTGIFDAMGYKLSNFTLAVQNTQKNVLADAGIVVVSALFPYVQNATISNVILENVSAVLTTSAGATSTVCDLGAAALIGTALDGNTVVTNVDVDITVTATTADVIGYPVYVGDVVARGEEFVTITESTATLDYSAITGITSDTLYVSELN
;
A
#
# COMPACT_ATOMS: atom_id res chain seq x y z
N MET A 1 21.37 -70.72 25.77
CA MET A 1 20.44 -69.61 25.44
C MET A 1 21.03 -68.56 24.48
N SER A 2 22.34 -68.29 24.46
CA SER A 2 22.96 -67.32 23.53
C SER A 2 22.90 -67.74 22.04
N TYR A 3 23.02 -69.03 21.74
CA TYR A 3 23.04 -69.53 20.36
C TYR A 3 21.69 -69.42 19.62
N VAL A 4 20.57 -69.49 20.35
CA VAL A 4 19.22 -69.37 19.78
C VAL A 4 18.87 -67.92 19.49
N LYS A 5 19.30 -66.98 20.34
CA LYS A 5 19.09 -65.53 20.17
C LYS A 5 19.77 -65.01 18.89
N ASN A 6 20.95 -65.54 18.56
CA ASN A 6 21.72 -65.11 17.40
C ASN A 6 21.17 -65.65 16.06
N ARG A 7 20.48 -66.81 16.07
CA ARG A 7 19.78 -67.32 14.88
C ARG A 7 18.44 -66.63 14.65
N ILE A 8 17.69 -66.33 15.71
CA ILE A 8 16.42 -65.60 15.60
C ILE A 8 16.65 -64.18 15.08
N SER A 9 17.71 -63.50 15.53
CA SER A 9 18.09 -62.16 15.02
C SER A 9 18.42 -62.17 13.52
N LYS A 10 19.16 -63.18 13.04
CA LYS A 10 19.51 -63.31 11.61
C LYS A 10 18.31 -63.67 10.74
N ILE A 11 17.38 -64.49 11.25
CA ILE A 11 16.13 -64.82 10.55
C ILE A 11 15.22 -63.60 10.49
N LEU A 12 15.12 -62.81 11.56
CA LEU A 12 14.35 -61.56 11.59
C LEU A 12 14.93 -60.51 10.63
N LEU A 13 16.26 -60.40 10.55
CA LEU A 13 16.94 -59.48 9.63
C LEU A 13 16.71 -59.86 8.16
N LEU A 14 16.75 -61.16 7.83
CA LEU A 14 16.43 -61.67 6.50
C LEU A 14 14.96 -61.46 6.12
N LEU A 15 14.04 -61.56 7.10
CA LEU A 15 12.61 -61.32 6.89
C LEU A 15 12.32 -59.83 6.68
N ILE A 16 12.99 -58.95 7.42
CA ILE A 16 12.92 -57.49 7.22
C ILE A 16 13.52 -57.09 5.87
N MET A 17 14.63 -57.70 5.46
CA MET A 17 15.20 -57.47 4.12
C MET A 17 14.29 -57.97 3.00
N ALA A 18 13.63 -59.13 3.17
CA ALA A 18 12.68 -59.63 2.18
C ALA A 18 11.41 -58.76 2.08
N VAL A 19 10.96 -58.18 3.19
CA VAL A 19 9.86 -57.19 3.18
C VAL A 19 10.32 -55.87 2.55
N PHE A 20 11.54 -55.40 2.82
CA PHE A 20 12.08 -54.20 2.17
C PHE A 20 12.31 -54.39 0.66
N ILE A 21 12.80 -55.57 0.24
CA ILE A 21 12.92 -55.90 -1.19
C ILE A 21 11.53 -56.03 -1.81
N GLY A 22 10.55 -56.65 -1.12
CA GLY A 22 9.16 -56.74 -1.60
C GLY A 22 8.46 -55.38 -1.73
N VAL A 23 8.73 -54.44 -0.82
CA VAL A 23 8.20 -53.06 -0.87
C VAL A 23 8.92 -52.23 -1.94
N LEU A 24 10.22 -52.46 -2.19
CA LEU A 24 10.97 -51.79 -3.26
C LEU A 24 10.66 -52.37 -4.66
N THR A 25 10.37 -53.68 -4.78
CA THR A 25 9.92 -54.31 -6.04
C THR A 25 8.41 -54.16 -6.29
N GLY A 26 7.66 -53.70 -5.29
CA GLY A 26 6.24 -53.36 -5.42
C GLY A 26 5.97 -52.07 -6.20
N CYS A 27 7.02 -51.26 -6.46
CA CYS A 27 6.94 -50.04 -7.27
C CYS A 27 7.55 -50.19 -8.68
N THR A 28 7.81 -51.41 -9.14
CA THR A 28 8.20 -51.68 -10.54
C THR A 28 7.23 -52.66 -11.20
N GLY A 29 5.93 -52.38 -11.04
CA GLY A 29 4.97 -52.72 -12.07
C GLY A 29 5.10 -51.65 -13.15
N GLY A 30 6.13 -51.77 -14.01
CA GLY A 30 6.17 -51.04 -15.26
C GLY A 30 5.04 -51.58 -16.12
N THR A 31 3.84 -51.01 -15.95
CA THR A 31 3.00 -50.77 -17.12
C THR A 31 3.86 -49.92 -18.02
N ASP A 32 4.21 -50.43 -19.20
CA ASP A 32 4.63 -49.56 -20.29
C ASP A 32 3.62 -48.41 -20.30
N VAL A 33 4.06 -47.22 -19.89
CA VAL A 33 3.22 -46.04 -20.02
C VAL A 33 3.07 -45.92 -21.53
N ASN A 34 1.88 -46.25 -22.02
CA ASN A 34 1.57 -46.07 -23.40
C ASN A 34 1.69 -44.56 -23.64
N TYR A 35 2.73 -44.14 -24.35
CA TYR A 35 2.97 -42.72 -24.59
C TYR A 35 1.84 -42.10 -25.43
N ASP A 36 0.95 -42.94 -25.98
CA ASP A 36 -0.25 -42.56 -26.72
C ASP A 36 -1.38 -42.01 -25.81
N ASP A 37 -1.27 -42.10 -24.48
CA ASP A 37 -2.31 -41.67 -23.51
C ASP A 37 -1.83 -40.56 -22.54
N LEU A 38 -0.93 -39.68 -23.01
CA LEU A 38 -0.45 -38.52 -22.23
C LEU A 38 -1.21 -37.25 -22.64
N TYR A 39 -1.69 -36.51 -21.64
CA TYR A 39 -2.27 -35.18 -21.82
C TYR A 39 -1.27 -34.08 -21.49
N THR A 40 -1.36 -33.00 -22.25
CA THR A 40 -0.59 -31.77 -22.07
C THR A 40 -1.34 -30.81 -21.15
N VAL A 41 -0.69 -30.45 -20.05
CA VAL A 41 -1.12 -29.39 -19.15
C VAL A 41 -0.27 -28.16 -19.40
N ILE A 42 -0.90 -27.06 -19.79
CA ILE A 42 -0.26 -25.77 -20.00
C ILE A 42 -0.59 -24.87 -18.80
N TYR A 43 0.43 -24.37 -18.12
CA TYR A 43 0.31 -23.28 -17.16
C TYR A 43 0.58 -21.98 -17.90
N ASP A 44 -0.42 -21.12 -18.00
CA ASP A 44 -0.30 -19.78 -18.58
C ASP A 44 -0.37 -18.71 -17.49
N GLY A 45 0.77 -18.08 -17.24
CA GLY A 45 0.96 -16.99 -16.32
C GLY A 45 0.34 -15.67 -16.78
N ASN A 46 -0.17 -15.54 -18.01
CA ASN A 46 -0.87 -14.35 -18.54
C ASN A 46 -0.22 -13.01 -18.12
N GLY A 47 1.04 -12.79 -18.54
CA GLY A 47 1.84 -11.61 -18.17
C GLY A 47 2.57 -11.71 -16.81
N GLY A 48 2.67 -12.91 -16.22
CA GLY A 48 3.48 -13.20 -15.04
C GLY A 48 4.62 -14.20 -15.34
N TYR A 49 5.62 -14.25 -14.47
CA TYR A 49 6.76 -15.16 -14.57
C TYR A 49 6.46 -16.52 -13.93
N LEU A 50 6.83 -17.60 -14.60
CA LEU A 50 6.85 -18.96 -14.03
C LEU A 50 8.30 -19.45 -13.96
N GLY A 51 8.82 -19.84 -12.79
CA GLY A 51 10.19 -20.39 -12.74
C GLY A 51 11.29 -19.43 -12.35
N ASN A 52 12.52 -19.95 -12.40
CA ASN A 52 13.76 -19.22 -12.13
C ASN A 52 14.20 -18.34 -13.32
N LYS A 53 13.22 -17.76 -14.05
CA LYS A 53 13.26 -16.74 -15.12
C LYS A 53 12.67 -17.19 -16.48
N THR A 54 11.84 -16.28 -17.01
CA THR A 54 11.50 -15.91 -18.41
C THR A 54 10.33 -16.55 -19.17
N SER A 55 9.58 -17.52 -18.66
CA SER A 55 8.41 -18.00 -19.42
C SER A 55 7.09 -17.65 -18.74
N THR A 56 6.21 -16.98 -19.48
CA THR A 56 4.79 -16.86 -19.12
C THR A 56 4.08 -18.20 -19.24
N VAL A 57 4.58 -19.13 -20.05
CA VAL A 57 3.93 -20.41 -20.31
C VAL A 57 4.81 -21.59 -19.90
N ARG A 58 4.25 -22.62 -19.27
CA ARG A 58 4.96 -23.87 -18.96
C ARG A 58 4.11 -25.09 -19.25
N LYS A 59 4.69 -26.06 -19.96
CA LYS A 59 4.02 -27.30 -20.34
C LYS A 59 4.47 -28.47 -19.48
N LEU A 60 3.54 -29.36 -19.15
CA LEU A 60 3.76 -30.62 -18.45
C LEU A 60 2.98 -31.73 -19.14
N GLN A 61 3.57 -32.91 -19.32
CA GLN A 61 2.83 -34.09 -19.77
C GLN A 61 2.48 -34.98 -18.57
N VAL A 62 1.21 -35.39 -18.50
CA VAL A 62 0.69 -36.25 -17.43
C VAL A 62 -0.19 -37.35 -18.02
N ALA A 63 -0.23 -38.52 -17.39
CA ALA A 63 -1.15 -39.58 -17.79
C ALA A 63 -2.60 -39.20 -17.48
N GLU A 64 -3.55 -39.75 -18.23
CA GLU A 64 -4.98 -39.64 -17.93
C GLU A 64 -5.30 -39.96 -16.46
N GLY A 65 -6.19 -39.16 -15.87
CA GLY A 65 -6.63 -39.31 -14.48
C GLY A 65 -5.58 -38.90 -13.44
N SER A 66 -4.47 -38.27 -13.86
CA SER A 66 -3.42 -37.80 -12.94
C SER A 66 -3.84 -36.56 -12.17
N LYS A 67 -3.35 -36.44 -10.93
CA LYS A 67 -3.29 -35.17 -10.20
C LYS A 67 -2.12 -34.36 -10.74
N ILE A 68 -2.31 -33.04 -10.85
CA ILE A 68 -1.21 -32.14 -11.17
C ILE A 68 -0.61 -31.64 -9.85
N PRO A 69 0.72 -31.55 -9.71
CA PRO A 69 1.28 -31.22 -8.41
C PRO A 69 1.19 -29.70 -8.14
N LYS A 70 0.95 -29.35 -6.87
CA LYS A 70 0.55 -28.02 -6.38
C LYS A 70 1.65 -26.96 -6.34
N TYR A 71 2.83 -27.23 -6.92
CA TYR A 71 4.03 -26.38 -6.72
C TYR A 71 3.83 -24.92 -7.18
N PHE A 72 2.90 -24.66 -8.10
CA PHE A 72 2.58 -23.30 -8.56
C PHE A 72 1.47 -22.57 -7.78
N GLN A 73 0.92 -23.17 -6.71
CA GLN A 73 -0.13 -22.53 -5.90
C GLN A 73 0.33 -22.16 -4.48
N GLU A 74 1.17 -22.96 -3.79
CA GLU A 74 1.32 -22.84 -2.31
C GLU A 74 2.74 -22.73 -1.73
N TYR A 75 3.82 -22.86 -2.51
CA TYR A 75 5.18 -22.91 -1.92
C TYR A 75 5.85 -21.54 -1.73
N THR A 76 5.23 -20.62 -1.00
CA THR A 76 5.74 -19.24 -0.83
C THR A 76 6.86 -19.07 0.21
N GLN A 77 7.32 -20.13 0.91
CA GLN A 77 8.25 -19.97 2.06
C GLN A 77 9.51 -20.87 2.10
N ASP A 78 9.81 -21.69 1.08
CA ASP A 78 11.06 -22.48 1.04
C ASP A 78 12.00 -22.04 -0.09
N SER A 79 13.08 -21.35 0.27
CA SER A 79 14.07 -20.79 -0.65
C SER A 79 14.80 -21.83 -1.52
N TYR A 80 14.79 -23.12 -1.16
CA TYR A 80 15.38 -24.21 -1.96
C TYR A 80 14.41 -24.75 -3.03
N VAL A 81 13.10 -24.74 -2.75
CA VAL A 81 12.04 -25.10 -3.72
C VAL A 81 11.79 -23.94 -4.70
N VAL A 82 11.84 -22.71 -4.19
CA VAL A 82 11.70 -21.46 -4.96
C VAL A 82 12.75 -21.35 -6.08
N SER A 83 13.98 -21.80 -5.83
CA SER A 83 15.10 -21.71 -6.78
C SER A 83 15.20 -22.87 -7.78
N SER A 84 14.33 -23.89 -7.71
CA SER A 84 14.43 -25.07 -8.59
C SER A 84 13.15 -25.42 -9.35
N LEU A 85 11.97 -25.03 -8.86
CA LEU A 85 10.69 -25.42 -9.47
C LEU A 85 9.77 -24.27 -9.88
N GLY A 86 10.01 -23.04 -9.42
CA GLY A 86 9.33 -21.84 -9.91
C GLY A 86 7.99 -21.55 -9.26
N LEU A 87 7.90 -20.47 -8.50
CA LEU A 87 6.60 -19.88 -8.19
C LEU A 87 6.16 -19.01 -9.36
N ALA A 88 4.84 -18.90 -9.56
CA ALA A 88 4.31 -17.87 -10.40
C ALA A 88 4.42 -16.53 -9.67
N THR A 89 5.03 -15.52 -10.30
CA THR A 89 5.11 -14.16 -9.75
C THR A 89 4.81 -13.12 -10.81
N ARG A 90 4.15 -12.02 -10.44
CA ARG A 90 3.93 -10.85 -11.31
C ARG A 90 4.16 -9.59 -10.48
N GLN A 91 4.92 -8.63 -11.02
CA GLN A 91 5.29 -7.43 -10.27
C GLN A 91 4.05 -6.61 -9.95
N GLY A 92 3.81 -6.33 -8.66
CA GLY A 92 2.62 -5.58 -8.23
C GLY A 92 1.33 -6.41 -8.14
N TYR A 93 1.35 -7.73 -8.30
CA TYR A 93 0.15 -8.59 -8.22
C TYR A 93 0.35 -9.78 -7.26
N ASN A 94 -0.78 -10.32 -6.81
CA ASN A 94 -0.92 -11.55 -6.06
C ASN A 94 -1.56 -12.63 -6.93
N LEU A 95 -1.01 -13.84 -6.93
CA LEU A 95 -1.65 -14.99 -7.56
C LEU A 95 -2.80 -15.48 -6.68
N LYS A 96 -4.04 -15.42 -7.18
CA LYS A 96 -5.22 -15.94 -6.48
C LYS A 96 -5.44 -17.43 -6.73
N GLY A 97 -5.03 -17.91 -7.88
CA GLY A 97 -5.14 -19.31 -8.25
C GLY A 97 -5.01 -19.53 -9.74
N TRP A 98 -5.30 -20.76 -10.14
CA TRP A 98 -5.30 -21.22 -11.51
C TRP A 98 -6.71 -21.63 -11.90
N TYR A 99 -7.15 -21.32 -13.12
CA TYR A 99 -8.49 -21.66 -13.59
C TYR A 99 -8.46 -22.12 -15.05
N LEU A 100 -9.44 -22.92 -15.45
CA LEU A 100 -9.72 -23.16 -16.87
C LEU A 100 -10.54 -22.00 -17.39
N GLU A 101 -10.33 -21.59 -18.64
CA GLU A 101 -11.13 -20.52 -19.26
C GLU A 101 -12.64 -20.81 -19.18
N SER A 102 -13.03 -22.07 -19.37
CA SER A 102 -14.42 -22.53 -19.22
C SER A 102 -15.03 -22.31 -17.83
N ASN A 103 -14.19 -22.07 -16.81
CA ASN A 103 -14.59 -21.84 -15.43
C ASN A 103 -14.70 -20.34 -15.08
N ALA A 104 -14.42 -19.44 -16.03
CA ALA A 104 -14.60 -18.01 -15.87
C ALA A 104 -15.92 -17.56 -16.51
N GLN A 105 -16.64 -16.69 -15.81
CA GLN A 105 -17.82 -16.01 -16.34
C GLN A 105 -17.58 -14.51 -16.27
N TYR A 106 -17.61 -13.85 -17.43
CA TYR A 106 -17.34 -12.42 -17.55
C TYR A 106 -18.65 -11.63 -17.61
N ALA A 107 -18.75 -10.58 -16.80
CA ALA A 107 -19.87 -9.65 -16.79
C ALA A 107 -19.36 -8.23 -17.03
N PRO A 108 -19.95 -7.45 -17.96
CA PRO A 108 -19.54 -6.07 -18.21
C PRO A 108 -19.55 -5.24 -16.91
N ASN A 109 -18.45 -4.57 -16.63
CA ASN A 109 -18.30 -3.65 -15.50
C ASN A 109 -17.28 -2.56 -15.89
N PRO A 110 -17.65 -1.27 -15.91
CA PRO A 110 -16.72 -0.16 -16.19
C PRO A 110 -15.47 -0.12 -15.30
N LEU A 111 -15.52 -0.74 -14.11
CA LEU A 111 -14.40 -0.86 -13.16
C LEU A 111 -13.77 -2.26 -13.15
N GLY A 112 -14.12 -3.09 -14.13
CA GLY A 112 -13.64 -4.46 -14.23
C GLY A 112 -12.13 -4.55 -14.42
N THR A 113 -11.55 -5.61 -13.85
CA THR A 113 -10.12 -5.92 -13.93
C THR A 113 -9.74 -6.59 -15.26
N TYR A 114 -10.73 -7.13 -15.96
CA TYR A 114 -10.56 -7.79 -17.26
C TYR A 114 -10.98 -6.85 -18.37
N VAL A 115 -10.29 -6.87 -19.50
CA VAL A 115 -10.71 -6.20 -20.73
C VAL A 115 -11.05 -7.26 -21.77
N PHE A 116 -12.12 -7.02 -22.53
CA PHE A 116 -12.41 -7.84 -23.70
C PHE A 116 -11.69 -7.22 -24.89
N LEU A 117 -10.80 -8.00 -25.49
CA LEU A 117 -10.16 -7.64 -26.75
C LEU A 117 -11.05 -8.16 -27.88
N ASP A 118 -11.86 -7.25 -28.43
CA ASP A 118 -12.64 -7.53 -29.63
C ASP A 118 -11.73 -7.38 -30.86
N LEU A 119 -11.26 -8.51 -31.40
CA LEU A 119 -10.38 -8.54 -32.57
C LEU A 119 -11.13 -8.23 -33.88
N GLU A 120 -12.47 -8.33 -33.90
CA GLU A 120 -13.28 -7.93 -35.07
C GLU A 120 -13.41 -6.40 -35.19
N ALA A 121 -13.20 -5.66 -34.10
CA ALA A 121 -13.28 -4.20 -34.06
C ALA A 121 -11.96 -3.48 -34.36
N GLY A 122 -10.86 -4.20 -34.65
CA GLY A 122 -9.56 -3.59 -34.91
C GLY A 122 -8.81 -3.12 -33.65
N ASN A 123 -9.09 -3.73 -32.49
CA ASN A 123 -8.28 -3.53 -31.30
C ASN A 123 -6.96 -4.29 -31.49
N GLY A 124 -5.86 -3.58 -31.72
CA GLY A 124 -4.56 -4.16 -32.10
C GLY A 124 -3.98 -5.19 -31.13
N THR A 125 -2.80 -5.72 -31.45
CA THR A 125 -2.13 -6.74 -30.64
C THR A 125 -1.46 -6.13 -29.40
N TYR A 126 -2.12 -6.27 -28.25
CA TYR A 126 -1.54 -5.89 -26.95
C TYR A 126 -0.88 -7.11 -26.29
N LYS A 127 0.37 -6.95 -25.84
CA LYS A 127 1.01 -7.88 -24.89
C LYS A 127 0.83 -7.34 -23.47
N ILE A 128 0.75 -8.22 -22.49
CA ILE A 128 0.81 -7.82 -21.08
C ILE A 128 2.29 -7.80 -20.69
N ASP A 129 2.80 -6.64 -20.29
CA ASP A 129 4.17 -6.50 -19.80
C ASP A 129 4.35 -7.13 -18.39
N ASP A 130 5.56 -7.08 -17.88
CA ASP A 130 5.93 -7.66 -16.58
C ASP A 130 5.23 -6.98 -15.37
N GLU A 131 4.69 -5.77 -15.59
CA GLU A 131 3.90 -4.99 -14.65
C GLU A 131 2.39 -5.18 -14.87
N GLY A 132 2.02 -6.02 -15.82
CA GLY A 132 0.65 -6.36 -16.05
C GLY A 132 -0.17 -5.38 -16.87
N LEU A 133 0.49 -4.45 -17.56
CA LEU A 133 -0.15 -3.46 -18.42
C LEU A 133 -0.16 -3.93 -19.87
N TYR A 134 -1.22 -3.57 -20.59
CA TYR A 134 -1.32 -3.83 -22.02
C TYR A 134 -0.43 -2.86 -22.79
N VAL A 135 0.60 -3.36 -23.47
CA VAL A 135 1.54 -2.61 -24.31
C VAL A 135 1.57 -3.16 -25.73
N TYR A 136 1.95 -2.34 -26.71
CA TYR A 136 2.10 -2.78 -28.11
C TYR A 136 3.30 -3.73 -28.29
N GLY A 137 3.23 -4.71 -29.20
CA GLY A 137 4.32 -5.66 -29.49
C GLY A 137 4.52 -5.98 -30.98
N TYR A 138 5.78 -6.19 -31.39
CA TYR A 138 6.21 -6.60 -32.75
C TYR A 138 7.22 -7.76 -32.66
N VAL A 139 7.22 -8.70 -33.62
CA VAL A 139 8.19 -9.81 -33.71
C VAL A 139 8.77 -9.94 -35.11
N VAL A 140 10.04 -10.37 -35.18
CA VAL A 140 10.77 -10.63 -36.44
C VAL A 140 10.14 -11.83 -37.14
N ASP A 141 9.72 -11.64 -38.39
CA ASP A 141 9.04 -12.64 -39.21
C ASP A 141 9.59 -12.57 -40.64
N THR A 142 10.10 -13.69 -41.17
CA THR A 142 10.63 -13.76 -42.54
C THR A 142 9.59 -13.45 -43.61
N GLU A 143 8.31 -13.58 -43.27
CA GLU A 143 7.16 -13.22 -44.12
C GLU A 143 6.41 -11.96 -43.65
N GLY A 144 6.97 -11.23 -42.68
CA GLY A 144 6.34 -10.05 -42.08
C GLY A 144 5.98 -8.96 -43.11
N THR A 145 4.83 -8.33 -42.97
CA THR A 145 4.36 -7.29 -43.90
C THR A 145 4.91 -5.90 -43.59
N LEU A 146 5.71 -5.76 -42.52
CA LEU A 146 6.30 -4.49 -42.13
C LEU A 146 7.83 -4.52 -42.18
N VAL A 147 8.42 -3.40 -42.58
CA VAL A 147 9.86 -3.13 -42.49
C VAL A 147 10.09 -2.05 -41.46
N PHE A 148 11.08 -2.26 -40.61
CA PHE A 148 11.56 -1.28 -39.65
C PHE A 148 12.56 -0.34 -40.33
N ILE A 149 12.28 0.96 -40.35
CA ILE A 149 13.30 1.98 -40.64
C ILE A 149 13.28 3.04 -39.53
N ASN A 150 14.45 3.58 -39.21
CA ASN A 150 14.66 4.67 -38.26
C ASN A 150 14.56 5.98 -39.04
N VAL A 151 13.48 6.77 -38.88
CA VAL A 151 13.09 7.69 -39.98
C VAL A 151 13.32 9.18 -39.70
N GLU A 152 13.33 9.69 -38.47
CA GLU A 152 13.58 11.13 -38.26
C GLU A 152 14.31 11.45 -36.96
N GLU A 153 15.26 12.38 -37.02
CA GLU A 153 15.94 12.96 -35.85
C GLU A 153 14.92 13.71 -34.98
N LEU A 154 14.90 13.39 -33.68
CA LEU A 154 14.05 14.06 -32.70
C LEU A 154 14.42 15.55 -32.62
N SER A 155 13.41 16.42 -32.69
CA SER A 155 13.64 17.86 -32.50
C SER A 155 13.99 18.17 -31.03
N GLU A 156 14.65 19.30 -30.75
CA GLU A 156 14.96 19.72 -29.37
C GLU A 156 13.71 19.88 -28.47
N ASP A 157 12.51 19.93 -29.07
CA ASP A 157 11.23 20.11 -28.39
C ASP A 157 10.48 18.78 -28.12
N ASP A 158 10.96 17.63 -28.63
CA ASP A 158 10.34 16.32 -28.39
C ASP A 158 10.77 15.71 -27.04
N ASP A 159 9.85 15.06 -26.31
CA ASP A 159 10.14 14.41 -25.01
C ASP A 159 11.00 13.15 -25.22
N PRO A 160 12.27 13.14 -24.76
CA PRO A 160 13.19 12.02 -24.96
C PRO A 160 12.77 10.74 -24.23
N ASN A 161 11.76 10.79 -23.36
CA ASN A 161 11.23 9.62 -22.66
C ASN A 161 10.13 8.89 -23.45
N THR A 162 9.67 9.45 -24.59
CA THR A 162 8.48 8.93 -25.29
C THR A 162 8.77 8.05 -26.50
N ALA A 163 10.00 8.07 -27.04
CA ALA A 163 10.60 7.01 -27.86
C ALA A 163 12.11 7.31 -28.06
N GLU A 164 13.00 6.32 -27.87
CA GLU A 164 13.89 5.77 -28.91
C GLU A 164 15.16 5.10 -28.36
N TYR A 165 15.62 4.08 -29.08
CA TYR A 165 16.70 3.17 -28.72
C TYR A 165 18.04 3.49 -29.44
N ILE A 166 19.17 3.16 -28.81
CA ILE A 166 20.52 3.20 -29.42
C ILE A 166 20.89 1.82 -30.00
N TYR A 167 21.21 1.69 -31.29
CA TYR A 167 21.70 0.43 -31.89
C TYR A 167 23.25 0.38 -31.95
N PHE A 168 23.84 -0.79 -31.65
CA PHE A 168 25.30 -1.01 -31.68
C PHE A 168 25.65 -2.39 -32.23
N ASN A 169 26.71 -2.53 -33.04
CA ASN A 169 27.35 -3.83 -33.31
C ASN A 169 28.87 -3.70 -33.52
N GLY A 170 29.64 -4.61 -32.92
CA GLY A 170 31.10 -4.58 -32.92
C GLY A 170 31.75 -5.49 -33.96
N SER A 171 32.82 -5.00 -34.59
CA SER A 171 34.16 -5.65 -34.69
C SER A 171 35.11 -4.88 -35.64
N ASN A 172 34.62 -4.03 -36.55
CA ASN A 172 35.46 -3.39 -37.59
C ASN A 172 35.02 -1.98 -38.07
N GLY A 173 34.34 -1.17 -37.25
CA GLY A 173 33.99 0.22 -37.55
C GLY A 173 32.72 0.67 -36.83
N TYR A 174 32.63 1.94 -36.43
CA TYR A 174 31.58 2.47 -35.53
C TYR A 174 30.65 3.46 -36.26
N GLY A 175 29.33 3.22 -36.32
CA GLY A 175 28.38 4.24 -36.81
C GLY A 175 26.90 3.81 -36.92
N PHE A 176 26.03 4.80 -37.16
CA PHE A 176 24.59 4.67 -37.42
C PHE A 176 24.30 4.29 -38.88
N TYR A 177 23.11 3.74 -39.15
CA TYR A 177 22.59 3.56 -40.51
C TYR A 177 21.54 4.65 -40.77
N VAL A 178 21.81 5.54 -41.72
CA VAL A 178 20.80 6.47 -42.26
C VAL A 178 20.45 5.97 -43.66
N TYR A 179 19.19 5.62 -43.88
CA TYR A 179 18.68 5.23 -45.19
C TYR A 179 18.45 6.48 -46.04
N ASP A 180 19.14 6.57 -47.19
CA ASP A 180 18.86 7.57 -48.20
C ASP A 180 17.88 6.99 -49.23
N SER A 181 16.68 7.56 -49.32
CA SER A 181 15.64 7.14 -50.25
C SER A 181 16.02 7.32 -51.74
N GLU A 182 17.09 8.08 -52.05
CA GLU A 182 17.57 8.28 -53.42
C GLU A 182 18.77 7.36 -53.78
N ASP A 183 19.40 6.67 -52.83
CA ASP A 183 20.49 5.71 -53.06
C ASP A 183 20.43 4.53 -52.08
N ALA A 184 19.70 3.47 -52.47
CA ALA A 184 19.49 2.27 -51.66
C ALA A 184 20.77 1.46 -51.36
N ALA A 185 21.92 1.81 -51.92
CA ALA A 185 23.21 1.17 -51.65
C ALA A 185 24.15 2.00 -50.75
N HIS A 186 23.78 3.25 -50.41
CA HIS A 186 24.63 4.14 -49.62
C HIS A 186 24.31 4.02 -48.12
N VAL A 187 25.24 3.44 -47.37
CA VAL A 187 25.25 3.43 -45.90
C VAL A 187 26.47 4.23 -45.46
N ASP A 188 26.27 5.47 -44.99
CA ASP A 188 27.38 6.24 -44.40
C ASP A 188 27.50 5.94 -42.90
N ILE A 189 28.71 5.54 -42.50
CA ILE A 189 29.08 5.23 -41.12
C ILE A 189 29.53 6.52 -40.43
N TYR A 190 28.74 7.02 -39.48
CA TYR A 190 29.14 8.16 -38.64
C TYR A 190 30.04 7.72 -37.48
N GLU A 191 31.36 7.92 -37.60
CA GLU A 191 32.26 7.93 -36.44
C GLU A 191 32.19 9.31 -35.77
N VAL A 192 31.56 9.40 -34.59
CA VAL A 192 31.65 10.62 -33.77
C VAL A 192 33.02 10.60 -33.07
N ASP A 193 33.78 11.69 -33.24
CA ASP A 193 35.16 11.93 -32.77
C ASP A 193 35.27 12.05 -31.21
N GLY A 194 34.42 11.33 -30.47
CA GLY A 194 34.38 11.26 -29.01
C GLY A 194 34.85 9.88 -28.55
N GLY A 195 36.10 9.79 -28.10
CA GLY A 195 36.76 8.53 -27.73
C GLY A 195 36.16 7.82 -26.52
N TYR A 196 35.19 6.93 -26.73
CA TYR A 196 34.77 5.95 -25.73
C TYR A 196 35.61 4.68 -25.81
N ALA A 197 36.01 4.12 -24.68
CA ALA A 197 36.84 2.93 -24.68
C ALA A 197 36.00 1.68 -25.03
N PRO A 198 36.44 0.80 -25.95
CA PRO A 198 35.69 -0.41 -26.35
C PRO A 198 35.27 -1.33 -25.20
N SER A 199 35.97 -1.28 -24.06
CA SER A 199 35.61 -2.03 -22.85
C SER A 199 34.34 -1.53 -22.16
N GLU A 200 34.03 -0.24 -22.23
CA GLU A 200 32.88 0.38 -21.55
C GLU A 200 31.56 0.02 -22.27
N LEU A 201 31.60 -0.09 -23.60
CA LEU A 201 30.42 -0.39 -24.43
C LEU A 201 30.17 -1.89 -24.64
N SER A 202 31.16 -2.74 -24.39
CA SER A 202 31.03 -4.21 -24.54
C SER A 202 29.99 -4.86 -23.61
N ALA A 203 29.57 -4.16 -22.56
CA ALA A 203 28.58 -4.63 -21.59
C ALA A 203 27.15 -4.74 -22.17
N PHE A 204 26.86 -4.04 -23.27
CA PHE A 204 25.51 -3.93 -23.84
C PHE A 204 25.24 -4.86 -25.03
N GLY A 205 26.26 -5.58 -25.53
CA GLY A 205 26.12 -6.48 -26.67
C GLY A 205 25.64 -5.78 -27.94
N SER A 206 25.03 -6.54 -28.86
CA SER A 206 24.42 -6.02 -30.09
C SER A 206 22.92 -5.80 -29.93
N SER A 207 22.56 -4.93 -28.98
CA SER A 207 21.19 -4.68 -28.53
C SER A 207 20.77 -3.23 -28.76
N TYR A 208 19.46 -3.00 -28.82
CA TYR A 208 18.84 -1.67 -28.74
C TYR A 208 18.74 -1.23 -27.26
N LEU A 209 19.09 0.02 -26.92
CA LEU A 209 19.02 0.54 -25.54
C LEU A 209 17.96 1.64 -25.37
N VAL A 210 16.97 1.47 -24.48
CA VAL A 210 16.02 2.55 -24.12
C VAL A 210 16.67 3.50 -23.12
N LEU A 211 16.74 4.79 -23.44
CA LEU A 211 17.43 5.77 -22.59
C LEU A 211 16.82 5.86 -21.18
N SER A 212 15.49 5.83 -21.05
CA SER A 212 14.81 5.89 -19.74
C SER A 212 15.07 4.67 -18.85
N GLU A 213 15.47 3.54 -19.42
CA GLU A 213 15.78 2.29 -18.69
C GLU A 213 17.26 2.21 -18.29
N LEU A 214 18.11 3.10 -18.82
CA LEU A 214 19.51 3.17 -18.45
C LEU A 214 19.70 3.84 -17.08
N SER A 215 20.77 3.47 -16.36
CA SER A 215 21.11 4.16 -15.12
C SER A 215 21.48 5.62 -15.40
N THR A 216 21.37 6.48 -14.40
CA THR A 216 21.70 7.92 -14.51
C THR A 216 23.12 8.16 -15.05
N GLU A 217 24.05 7.27 -14.74
CA GLU A 217 25.44 7.30 -15.24
C GLU A 217 25.50 7.07 -16.76
N TRP A 218 24.74 6.10 -17.28
CA TRP A 218 24.66 5.79 -18.71
C TRP A 218 23.82 6.79 -19.50
N GLN A 219 22.74 7.30 -18.91
CA GLN A 219 21.93 8.38 -19.50
C GLN A 219 22.78 9.64 -19.76
N THR A 220 23.67 9.97 -18.82
CA THR A 220 24.61 11.09 -18.98
C THR A 220 25.63 10.82 -20.09
N LEU A 221 26.03 9.55 -20.28
CA LEU A 221 27.01 9.17 -21.30
C LEU A 221 26.45 9.28 -22.73
N PHE A 222 25.17 8.94 -22.92
CA PHE A 222 24.51 8.93 -24.22
C PHE A 222 23.70 10.20 -24.53
N VAL A 223 23.84 11.25 -23.71
CA VAL A 223 23.03 12.47 -23.81
C VAL A 223 23.25 13.24 -25.12
N ASP A 224 24.47 13.19 -25.66
CA ASP A 224 24.89 13.93 -26.87
C ASP A 224 24.74 13.11 -28.17
N VAL A 225 24.16 11.91 -28.08
CA VAL A 225 23.93 11.03 -29.24
C VAL A 225 22.64 11.44 -29.95
N PRO A 226 22.63 11.63 -31.29
CA PRO A 226 21.41 11.91 -32.05
C PRO A 226 20.36 10.81 -31.84
N LYS A 227 19.11 11.22 -31.59
CA LYS A 227 17.99 10.33 -31.25
C LYS A 227 16.99 10.35 -32.40
N TYR A 228 16.35 9.22 -32.69
CA TYR A 228 15.48 9.09 -33.86
C TYR A 228 14.02 8.77 -33.45
N LYS A 229 13.07 8.66 -34.38
CA LYS A 229 11.70 8.13 -34.17
C LYS A 229 11.46 6.84 -34.97
N GLN A 230 10.82 5.85 -34.35
CA GLN A 230 10.53 4.56 -35.00
C GLN A 230 9.32 4.73 -35.92
N ALA A 231 9.45 4.29 -37.18
CA ALA A 231 8.30 4.10 -38.04
C ALA A 231 8.38 2.75 -38.76
N PHE A 232 7.25 2.03 -38.76
CA PHE A 232 7.05 0.85 -39.57
C PHE A 232 6.26 1.24 -40.81
N TYR A 233 6.65 0.74 -41.98
CA TYR A 233 5.85 0.85 -43.19
C TYR A 233 5.69 -0.50 -43.87
N GLU A 234 4.69 -0.60 -44.75
CA GLU A 234 4.39 -1.83 -45.49
C GLU A 234 5.57 -2.25 -46.37
N TYR A 235 6.01 -3.49 -46.21
CA TYR A 235 7.04 -4.12 -47.02
C TYR A 235 6.66 -4.08 -48.50
N THR A 236 7.59 -3.62 -49.35
CA THR A 236 7.48 -3.67 -50.80
C THR A 236 8.61 -4.52 -51.40
N GLU A 237 8.47 -4.92 -52.67
CA GLU A 237 9.54 -5.64 -53.39
C GLU A 237 10.86 -4.84 -53.46
N ALA A 238 10.83 -3.52 -53.26
CA ALA A 238 12.02 -2.67 -53.20
C ALA A 238 12.83 -2.84 -51.90
N ASP A 239 12.25 -3.47 -50.87
CA ASP A 239 12.84 -3.67 -49.54
C ASP A 239 13.50 -5.07 -49.38
N GLU A 240 13.76 -5.78 -50.49
CA GLU A 240 14.33 -7.13 -50.50
C GLU A 240 15.71 -7.19 -49.81
N GLY A 241 15.80 -7.97 -48.73
CA GLY A 241 17.01 -8.14 -47.91
C GLY A 241 16.96 -7.46 -46.54
N LEU A 242 15.95 -6.64 -46.25
CA LEU A 242 15.73 -6.06 -44.92
C LEU A 242 15.05 -7.05 -43.95
N THR A 243 15.26 -6.86 -42.65
CA THR A 243 14.60 -7.68 -41.61
C THR A 243 13.13 -7.29 -41.55
N ARG A 244 12.25 -8.28 -41.73
CA ARG A 244 10.80 -8.11 -41.77
C ARG A 244 10.19 -8.40 -40.39
N TYR A 245 9.09 -7.72 -40.09
CA TYR A 245 8.39 -7.80 -38.81
C TYR A 245 6.90 -8.04 -39.03
N ASN A 246 6.27 -8.73 -38.10
CA ASN A 246 4.82 -8.94 -38.05
C ASN A 246 4.29 -8.54 -36.67
N PHE A 247 3.00 -8.20 -36.59
CA PHE A 247 2.33 -7.92 -35.32
C PHE A 247 2.16 -9.25 -34.57
N GLU A 248 2.75 -9.41 -33.38
CA GLU A 248 2.58 -10.63 -32.61
C GLU A 248 1.63 -10.39 -31.43
N SER A 249 0.54 -11.16 -31.41
CA SER A 249 -0.17 -11.54 -30.20
C SER A 249 0.65 -12.61 -29.46
N GLY A 250 0.72 -12.54 -28.14
CA GLY A 250 1.32 -13.60 -27.33
C GLY A 250 0.79 -15.00 -27.69
N TYR A 251 1.72 -15.93 -27.86
CA TYR A 251 1.58 -17.38 -28.05
C TYR A 251 0.16 -17.97 -28.22
N VAL A 252 -0.29 -18.05 -29.47
CA VAL A 252 -1.12 -19.17 -29.91
C VAL A 252 -0.23 -20.04 -30.79
N TYR A 253 -0.12 -21.34 -30.49
CA TYR A 253 0.57 -22.23 -31.43
C TYR A 253 -0.21 -22.17 -32.74
N PHE A 254 0.45 -21.85 -33.85
CA PHE A 254 -0.21 -21.71 -35.16
C PHE A 254 -1.14 -22.91 -35.47
N GLU A 255 -0.72 -24.12 -35.07
CA GLU A 255 -1.51 -25.35 -35.19
C GLU A 255 -2.79 -25.38 -34.34
N SER A 256 -2.83 -24.70 -33.19
CA SER A 256 -4.00 -24.61 -32.29
C SER A 256 -5.05 -23.59 -32.75
N MET A 257 -4.76 -22.85 -33.82
CA MET A 257 -5.70 -21.92 -34.45
C MET A 257 -6.63 -22.61 -35.43
N PHE A 258 -6.28 -23.80 -35.90
CA PHE A 258 -7.01 -24.52 -36.92
C PHE A 258 -7.88 -25.61 -36.29
N VAL A 259 -9.17 -25.56 -36.57
CA VAL A 259 -10.16 -26.57 -36.17
C VAL A 259 -10.61 -27.35 -37.41
N GLU A 260 -10.77 -28.66 -37.25
CA GLU A 260 -11.29 -29.51 -38.33
C GLU A 260 -12.70 -29.07 -38.71
N ASP A 261 -12.91 -28.84 -40.01
CA ASP A 261 -14.19 -28.40 -40.58
C ASP A 261 -14.37 -29.06 -41.95
N GLU A 262 -15.50 -29.76 -42.15
CA GLU A 262 -15.84 -30.41 -43.44
C GLU A 262 -15.84 -29.41 -44.61
N MET A 263 -16.04 -28.11 -44.34
CA MET A 263 -16.02 -27.01 -45.30
C MET A 263 -14.77 -26.12 -45.20
N GLY A 264 -13.75 -26.51 -44.43
CA GLY A 264 -12.61 -25.67 -44.04
C GLY A 264 -11.72 -25.14 -45.17
N GLU A 265 -11.33 -23.87 -45.13
CA GLU A 265 -10.55 -23.19 -46.17
C GLU A 265 -9.10 -23.68 -46.32
N TYR A 266 -8.59 -24.51 -45.41
CA TYR A 266 -7.19 -24.94 -45.37
C TYR A 266 -7.03 -26.47 -45.32
N VAL A 267 -5.90 -26.98 -45.81
CA VAL A 267 -5.46 -28.38 -45.71
C VAL A 267 -3.98 -28.45 -45.32
N ILE A 268 -3.53 -29.58 -44.77
CA ILE A 268 -2.12 -29.75 -44.37
C ILE A 268 -1.35 -30.48 -45.48
N VAL A 269 -0.31 -29.85 -46.02
CA VAL A 269 0.61 -30.43 -47.01
C VAL A 269 2.04 -30.31 -46.47
N ASP A 270 2.75 -31.43 -46.37
CA ASP A 270 4.13 -31.50 -45.86
C ASP A 270 4.33 -30.85 -44.47
N GLY A 271 3.29 -30.86 -43.63
CA GLY A 271 3.32 -30.28 -42.28
C GLY A 271 3.03 -28.78 -42.21
N ILE A 272 2.52 -28.18 -43.29
CA ILE A 272 2.17 -26.75 -43.37
C ILE A 272 0.70 -26.61 -43.78
N TYR A 273 -0.03 -25.69 -43.15
CA TYR A 273 -1.39 -25.32 -43.58
C TYR A 273 -1.34 -24.48 -44.85
N VAL A 274 -2.01 -24.95 -45.90
CA VAL A 274 -2.15 -24.27 -47.19
C VAL A 274 -3.62 -24.13 -47.54
N THR A 275 -3.99 -23.12 -48.33
CA THR A 275 -5.37 -22.94 -48.77
C THR A 275 -5.83 -24.15 -49.59
N PHE A 276 -7.02 -24.65 -49.27
CA PHE A 276 -7.68 -25.71 -50.02
C PHE A 276 -7.92 -25.25 -51.47
N ASP A 277 -7.60 -26.12 -52.42
CA ASP A 277 -7.72 -25.85 -53.86
C ASP A 277 -8.45 -27.02 -54.50
N SER A 278 -9.70 -26.78 -54.91
CA SER A 278 -10.56 -27.78 -55.52
C SER A 278 -10.11 -28.23 -56.92
N GLU A 279 -9.17 -27.51 -57.53
CA GLU A 279 -8.58 -27.91 -58.82
C GLU A 279 -7.31 -28.75 -58.66
N ASN A 280 -6.78 -28.89 -57.43
CA ASN A 280 -5.63 -29.72 -57.12
C ASN A 280 -6.07 -31.10 -56.58
N PRO A 281 -5.92 -32.20 -57.36
CA PRO A 281 -6.37 -33.53 -56.94
C PRO A 281 -5.65 -34.07 -55.69
N ALA A 282 -4.51 -33.49 -55.32
CA ALA A 282 -3.80 -33.85 -54.11
C ALA A 282 -4.50 -33.34 -52.83
N HIS A 283 -5.41 -32.36 -52.94
CA HIS A 283 -6.17 -31.80 -51.82
C HIS A 283 -7.49 -32.54 -51.56
N ASP A 284 -8.01 -33.29 -52.54
CA ASP A 284 -9.35 -33.91 -52.51
C ASP A 284 -9.54 -34.93 -51.36
N GLU A 285 -8.46 -35.55 -50.87
CA GLU A 285 -8.50 -36.56 -49.81
C GLU A 285 -7.96 -36.06 -48.45
N LEU A 286 -7.58 -34.78 -48.34
CA LEU A 286 -7.01 -34.20 -47.11
C LEU A 286 -8.11 -33.68 -46.17
N THR A 287 -7.89 -33.81 -44.86
CA THR A 287 -8.74 -33.19 -43.85
C THR A 287 -8.71 -31.66 -44.02
N ARG A 288 -9.90 -31.05 -43.99
CA ARG A 288 -10.09 -29.61 -44.14
C ARG A 288 -10.16 -28.94 -42.77
N TYR A 289 -9.62 -27.73 -42.69
CA TYR A 289 -9.51 -26.94 -41.48
C TYR A 289 -9.96 -25.51 -41.73
N ASN A 290 -10.62 -24.91 -40.75
CA ASN A 290 -10.85 -23.47 -40.67
C ASN A 290 -10.10 -22.90 -39.49
N ILE A 291 -9.84 -21.60 -39.51
CA ILE A 291 -9.39 -20.89 -38.32
C ILE A 291 -10.56 -20.86 -37.34
N ASP A 292 -10.32 -21.27 -36.08
CA ASP A 292 -11.32 -21.27 -35.01
C ASP A 292 -11.93 -19.86 -34.87
N ASP A 293 -13.26 -19.76 -34.81
CA ASP A 293 -14.04 -18.51 -34.86
C ASP A 293 -13.64 -17.47 -33.78
N ARG A 294 -12.87 -17.89 -32.77
CA ARG A 294 -12.26 -17.04 -31.73
C ARG A 294 -11.01 -16.28 -32.22
N TYR A 295 -10.51 -16.57 -33.42
CA TYR A 295 -9.40 -15.89 -34.07
C TYR A 295 -9.88 -15.27 -35.38
N VAL A 296 -10.04 -13.94 -35.41
CA VAL A 296 -10.45 -13.18 -36.60
C VAL A 296 -9.39 -12.14 -36.90
N PHE A 297 -8.94 -12.08 -38.16
CA PHE A 297 -7.94 -11.11 -38.62
C PHE A 297 -8.61 -10.02 -39.45
N THR A 298 -8.45 -8.75 -39.07
CA THR A 298 -8.83 -7.61 -39.91
C THR A 298 -7.72 -6.57 -39.98
N PRO A 299 -7.53 -5.90 -41.12
CA PRO A 299 -6.62 -4.78 -41.25
C PRO A 299 -7.33 -3.48 -40.85
N SER A 300 -6.97 -2.87 -39.70
CA SER A 300 -7.55 -1.59 -39.25
C SER A 300 -6.48 -0.68 -38.67
N VAL A 301 -6.48 0.58 -39.12
CA VAL A 301 -5.44 1.61 -38.89
C VAL A 301 -5.78 2.61 -37.76
N THR A 302 -6.75 2.30 -36.89
CA THR A 302 -7.08 3.14 -35.72
C THR A 302 -7.17 2.29 -34.46
N TYR A 303 -6.20 2.46 -33.57
CA TYR A 303 -6.05 1.66 -32.35
C TYR A 303 -6.69 2.35 -31.14
N ALA A 304 -7.59 1.66 -30.43
CA ALA A 304 -8.10 2.15 -29.15
C ALA A 304 -7.01 2.12 -28.06
N SER A 305 -6.97 3.08 -27.14
CA SER A 305 -6.11 2.94 -25.96
C SER A 305 -6.66 1.82 -25.06
N PRO A 306 -5.84 1.02 -24.35
CA PRO A 306 -6.32 0.04 -23.38
C PRO A 306 -7.26 0.62 -22.31
N SER A 307 -7.21 1.93 -22.06
CA SER A 307 -8.15 2.65 -21.18
C SER A 307 -9.58 2.71 -21.70
N ASP A 308 -9.76 2.61 -23.02
CA ASP A 308 -11.03 2.83 -23.71
C ASP A 308 -11.76 1.51 -24.00
N LEU A 309 -11.14 0.38 -23.66
CA LEU A 309 -11.69 -0.96 -23.86
C LEU A 309 -12.80 -1.27 -22.84
N PRO A 310 -13.88 -1.95 -23.25
CA PRO A 310 -14.90 -2.44 -22.33
C PRO A 310 -14.28 -3.35 -21.26
N ARG A 311 -14.59 -3.04 -20.01
CA ARG A 311 -14.10 -3.76 -18.83
C ARG A 311 -15.14 -4.75 -18.30
N PHE A 312 -14.66 -5.82 -17.67
CA PHE A 312 -15.44 -6.94 -17.17
C PHE A 312 -14.97 -7.38 -15.78
N ASN A 313 -15.91 -7.83 -14.96
CA ASN A 313 -15.62 -8.66 -13.79
C ASN A 313 -15.68 -10.12 -14.19
N ALA A 314 -14.75 -10.93 -13.69
CA ALA A 314 -14.81 -12.38 -13.82
C ALA A 314 -15.26 -13.02 -12.51
N SER A 315 -16.23 -13.93 -12.58
CA SER A 315 -16.50 -14.91 -11.53
C SER A 315 -15.76 -16.20 -11.90
N ILE A 316 -14.77 -16.59 -11.10
CA ILE A 316 -13.85 -17.68 -11.42
C ILE A 316 -14.00 -18.83 -10.43
N THR A 317 -14.15 -20.04 -10.96
CA THR A 317 -13.97 -21.27 -10.18
C THR A 317 -12.56 -21.81 -10.39
N TYR A 318 -11.74 -21.78 -9.33
CA TYR A 318 -10.35 -22.24 -9.40
C TYR A 318 -10.23 -23.76 -9.52
N TRP A 319 -9.16 -24.19 -10.18
CA TRP A 319 -8.73 -25.57 -10.21
C TRP A 319 -8.32 -26.04 -8.80
N ASP A 320 -8.97 -27.10 -8.33
CA ASP A 320 -8.64 -27.77 -7.09
C ASP A 320 -7.58 -28.83 -7.36
N PHE A 321 -6.32 -28.53 -7.03
CA PHE A 321 -5.19 -29.44 -7.22
C PHE A 321 -5.30 -30.75 -6.40
N GLU A 322 -6.14 -30.79 -5.37
CA GLU A 322 -6.39 -32.01 -4.59
C GLU A 322 -7.47 -32.90 -5.22
N SER A 323 -8.53 -32.27 -5.74
CA SER A 323 -9.73 -32.98 -6.18
C SER A 323 -9.80 -33.19 -7.69
N ASN A 324 -9.34 -32.23 -8.49
CA ASN A 324 -9.41 -32.31 -9.95
C ASN A 324 -8.37 -33.26 -10.53
N ARG A 325 -8.64 -33.77 -11.73
CA ARG A 325 -7.80 -34.71 -12.49
C ARG A 325 -7.77 -34.29 -13.94
N VAL A 326 -6.65 -34.57 -14.60
CA VAL A 326 -6.49 -34.29 -16.03
C VAL A 326 -7.09 -35.44 -16.84
N THR A 327 -8.07 -35.14 -17.68
CA THR A 327 -8.75 -36.11 -18.55
C THR A 327 -8.65 -35.76 -20.02
N GLU A 328 -8.05 -34.61 -20.34
CA GLU A 328 -7.81 -34.08 -21.67
C GLU A 328 -6.67 -33.05 -21.59
N ASP A 329 -6.22 -32.56 -22.74
CA ASP A 329 -5.31 -31.42 -22.80
C ASP A 329 -5.97 -30.18 -22.20
N ILE A 330 -5.30 -29.51 -21.26
CA ILE A 330 -5.86 -28.35 -20.56
C ILE A 330 -4.87 -27.20 -20.46
N THR A 331 -5.41 -25.98 -20.45
CA THR A 331 -4.66 -24.76 -20.14
C THR A 331 -5.20 -24.15 -18.85
N LEU A 332 -4.36 -24.13 -17.82
CA LEU A 332 -4.60 -23.45 -16.55
C LEU A 332 -4.07 -22.02 -16.65
N ILE A 333 -4.96 -21.04 -16.54
CA ILE A 333 -4.67 -19.62 -16.61
C ILE A 333 -4.49 -19.07 -15.19
N ALA A 334 -3.43 -18.29 -14.98
CA ALA A 334 -3.16 -17.62 -13.72
C ALA A 334 -4.14 -16.45 -13.52
N HIS A 335 -4.77 -16.39 -12.35
CA HIS A 335 -5.54 -15.24 -11.93
C HIS A 335 -4.68 -14.34 -11.03
N TRP A 336 -4.40 -13.14 -11.52
CA TRP A 336 -3.67 -12.09 -10.81
C TRP A 336 -4.60 -11.03 -10.25
N GLU A 337 -4.47 -10.72 -8.97
CA GLU A 337 -5.12 -9.56 -8.35
C GLU A 337 -4.05 -8.51 -8.03
N ARG A 338 -4.30 -7.26 -8.44
CA ARG A 338 -3.36 -6.16 -8.20
C ARG A 338 -3.21 -5.95 -6.68
N LYS A 339 -1.96 -5.83 -6.21
CA LYS A 339 -1.67 -5.50 -4.83
C LYS A 339 -2.17 -4.10 -4.53
N LEU A 340 -2.86 -3.97 -3.40
CA LEU A 340 -3.20 -2.66 -2.86
C LEU A 340 -1.95 -2.06 -2.24
N THR A 341 -1.83 -0.75 -2.38
CA THR A 341 -0.63 -0.02 -1.98
C THR A 341 -1.01 1.19 -1.13
N VAL A 342 -0.32 1.39 0.00
CA VAL A 342 -0.39 2.63 0.77
C VAL A 342 0.93 3.37 0.63
N ASN A 343 0.85 4.61 0.17
CA ASN A 343 1.97 5.52 0.02
C ASN A 343 1.98 6.51 1.18
N TYR A 344 2.96 6.35 2.07
CA TYR A 344 3.22 7.28 3.18
C TYR A 344 4.17 8.38 2.71
N ILE A 345 3.63 9.55 2.39
CA ILE A 345 4.32 10.68 1.78
C ILE A 345 4.79 11.63 2.89
N GLN A 346 6.09 11.74 3.09
CA GLN A 346 6.68 12.63 4.08
C GLN A 346 6.80 14.05 3.54
N LYS A 347 6.85 15.04 4.44
CA LYS A 347 7.06 16.46 4.09
C LYS A 347 8.37 16.72 3.32
N SER A 348 9.37 15.85 3.48
CA SER A 348 10.62 15.89 2.72
C SER A 348 10.49 15.46 1.25
N GLY A 349 9.34 14.92 0.84
CA GLY A 349 9.12 14.27 -0.45
C GLY A 349 9.44 12.78 -0.46
N GLN A 350 9.99 12.22 0.62
CA GLN A 350 10.25 10.79 0.73
C GLN A 350 8.93 10.01 0.81
N VAL A 351 8.77 8.98 -0.02
CA VAL A 351 7.60 8.09 -0.01
C VAL A 351 7.98 6.72 0.53
N THR A 352 7.24 6.24 1.52
CA THR A 352 7.33 4.85 2.01
C THR A 352 6.13 4.07 1.51
N VAL A 353 6.39 3.01 0.75
CA VAL A 353 5.35 2.21 0.08
C VAL A 353 5.16 0.89 0.84
N ILE A 354 3.93 0.57 1.22
CA ILE A 354 3.58 -0.72 1.81
C ILE A 354 2.47 -1.42 1.01
N THR A 355 2.55 -2.75 0.95
CA THR A 355 1.54 -3.62 0.31
C THR A 355 0.94 -4.64 1.28
N LYS A 356 1.39 -4.61 2.54
CA LYS A 356 1.02 -5.54 3.60
C LYS A 356 0.79 -4.82 4.92
N LYS A 357 -0.12 -5.35 5.74
CA LYS A 357 -0.29 -4.98 7.15
C LYS A 357 0.18 -6.11 8.05
N LEU A 358 0.60 -5.78 9.27
CA LEU A 358 0.87 -6.78 10.30
C LEU A 358 -0.44 -7.44 10.76
N THR A 359 -0.37 -8.72 11.16
CA THR A 359 -1.48 -9.40 11.84
C THR A 359 -1.72 -8.81 13.24
N GLU A 360 -2.91 -9.00 13.81
CA GLU A 360 -3.27 -8.46 15.15
C GLU A 360 -2.28 -8.85 16.25
N ASP A 361 -1.64 -10.02 16.12
CA ASP A 361 -0.63 -10.53 17.05
C ASP A 361 0.80 -10.01 16.77
N ASN A 362 0.97 -9.19 15.73
CA ASN A 362 2.24 -8.65 15.23
C ASN A 362 3.31 -9.71 14.91
N THR A 363 2.93 -10.96 14.65
CA THR A 363 3.89 -12.04 14.36
C THR A 363 4.13 -12.26 12.86
N SER A 364 3.20 -11.81 12.02
CA SER A 364 3.26 -12.02 10.57
C SER A 364 2.67 -10.82 9.81
N SER A 365 2.73 -10.87 8.48
CA SER A 365 2.13 -9.84 7.61
C SER A 365 1.20 -10.47 6.59
N VAL A 366 0.08 -9.81 6.34
CA VAL A 366 -0.92 -10.16 5.34
C VAL A 366 -1.06 -9.04 4.32
N ASP A 367 -1.48 -9.38 3.12
CA ASP A 367 -1.73 -8.38 2.08
C ASP A 367 -2.85 -7.42 2.50
N LEU A 368 -2.77 -6.20 2.00
CA LEU A 368 -3.84 -5.23 2.16
C LEU A 368 -5.10 -5.70 1.42
N VAL A 369 -6.26 -5.46 2.03
CA VAL A 369 -7.57 -5.84 1.48
C VAL A 369 -8.46 -4.61 1.46
N ALA A 370 -9.15 -4.41 0.34
CA ALA A 370 -10.06 -3.28 0.16
C ALA A 370 -11.27 -3.42 1.09
N GLY A 371 -11.72 -2.32 1.66
CA GLY A 371 -12.78 -2.30 2.67
C GLY A 371 -12.35 -2.75 4.06
N GLU A 372 -11.07 -3.05 4.29
CA GLU A 372 -10.52 -3.33 5.62
C GLU A 372 -9.64 -2.18 6.12
N VAL A 373 -9.48 -2.11 7.45
CA VAL A 373 -8.52 -1.20 8.09
C VAL A 373 -7.09 -1.57 7.71
N ILE A 374 -6.22 -0.56 7.68
CA ILE A 374 -4.80 -0.69 7.41
C ILE A 374 -3.97 -0.59 8.69
N GLY A 375 -2.78 -1.20 8.70
CA GLY A 375 -1.85 -1.07 9.82
C GLY A 375 -1.16 0.28 9.85
N LYS A 376 -0.91 0.81 11.05
CA LYS A 376 -0.15 2.04 11.26
C LYS A 376 1.31 1.85 10.90
N LEU A 377 1.91 2.84 10.24
CA LEU A 377 3.35 2.91 10.10
C LEU A 377 3.99 3.34 11.44
N GLU A 378 4.77 2.43 12.04
CA GLU A 378 5.43 2.66 13.34
C GLU A 378 6.50 3.76 13.29
N THR A 379 7.10 4.00 12.12
CA THR A 379 8.16 4.99 11.97
C THR A 379 7.57 6.40 11.90
N ILE A 380 7.87 7.21 12.91
CA ILE A 380 7.48 8.62 12.95
C ILE A 380 8.37 9.42 11.98
N PRO A 381 7.81 10.14 11.01
CA PRO A 381 8.58 11.00 10.11
C PRO A 381 9.30 12.12 10.89
N LEU A 382 10.52 12.43 10.47
CA LEU A 382 11.34 13.49 11.07
C LEU A 382 11.60 14.57 10.03
N PHE A 383 11.32 15.83 10.38
CA PHE A 383 11.63 16.98 9.54
C PHE A 383 12.08 18.16 10.43
N SER A 384 13.25 18.71 10.16
CA SER A 384 13.89 19.68 11.05
C SER A 384 13.03 20.92 11.25
N GLY A 385 12.78 21.29 12.51
CA GLY A 385 11.97 22.45 12.87
C GLY A 385 10.46 22.19 12.83
N TYR A 386 10.02 20.96 12.60
CA TYR A 386 8.61 20.58 12.56
C TYR A 386 8.32 19.39 13.47
N THR A 387 7.07 19.26 13.90
CA THR A 387 6.58 18.13 14.69
C THR A 387 5.50 17.38 13.92
N PHE A 388 5.70 16.07 13.76
CA PHE A 388 4.69 15.17 13.19
C PHE A 388 3.46 15.08 14.10
N VAL A 389 2.27 15.26 13.54
CA VAL A 389 1.01 15.11 14.26
C VAL A 389 0.40 13.76 13.94
N ALA A 390 0.00 13.56 12.68
CA ALA A 390 -0.69 12.38 12.18
C ALA A 390 -0.43 12.16 10.69
N TRP A 391 -0.82 10.98 10.20
CA TRP A 391 -0.99 10.74 8.78
C TRP A 391 -2.34 11.29 8.34
N SER A 392 -2.40 12.00 7.22
CA SER A 392 -3.58 12.71 6.73
C SER A 392 -3.95 12.26 5.32
N LYS A 393 -5.25 12.27 5.02
CA LYS A 393 -5.81 12.07 3.68
C LYS A 393 -5.52 13.22 2.72
N SER A 394 -5.10 14.37 3.25
CA SER A 394 -4.84 15.59 2.49
C SER A 394 -3.41 16.07 2.70
N GLU A 395 -2.84 16.66 1.65
CA GLU A 395 -1.48 17.22 1.67
C GLU A 395 -1.39 18.55 2.44
N THR A 396 -2.47 19.34 2.44
CA THR A 396 -2.45 20.74 2.90
C THR A 396 -3.33 21.01 4.12
N GLU A 397 -4.45 20.30 4.23
CA GLU A 397 -5.41 20.41 5.33
C GLU A 397 -5.21 19.30 6.35
N PHE A 398 -5.54 19.59 7.62
CA PHE A 398 -5.56 18.60 8.67
C PHE A 398 -6.82 17.73 8.56
N ASP A 399 -6.71 16.65 7.78
CA ASP A 399 -7.74 15.61 7.67
C ASP A 399 -7.12 14.25 8.05
N PRO A 400 -6.97 13.95 9.36
CA PRO A 400 -6.24 12.77 9.82
C PRO A 400 -6.91 11.47 9.36
N TRP A 401 -6.09 10.46 9.06
CA TRP A 401 -6.53 9.08 8.85
C TRP A 401 -6.70 8.39 10.19
N ASP A 402 -7.89 7.84 10.45
CA ASP A 402 -8.18 7.04 11.63
C ASP A 402 -7.86 5.55 11.36
N PHE A 403 -6.78 5.05 11.94
CA PHE A 403 -6.36 3.65 11.75
C PHE A 403 -7.29 2.63 12.42
N GLU A 404 -8.23 3.05 13.26
CA GLU A 404 -9.23 2.17 13.88
C GLU A 404 -10.52 2.06 13.06
N THR A 405 -10.89 3.12 12.33
CA THR A 405 -12.19 3.20 11.65
C THR A 405 -12.11 3.41 10.15
N ASP A 406 -11.09 4.11 9.63
CA ASP A 406 -10.93 4.31 8.20
C ASP A 406 -10.45 3.02 7.52
N VAL A 407 -11.07 2.71 6.39
CA VAL A 407 -10.81 1.50 5.60
C VAL A 407 -10.24 1.84 4.23
N PHE A 408 -9.43 0.94 3.68
CA PHE A 408 -8.89 1.10 2.34
C PHE A 408 -10.06 1.19 1.31
N PRO A 409 -10.08 2.19 0.40
CA PRO A 409 -11.20 2.38 -0.54
C PRO A 409 -11.43 1.17 -1.46
N THR A 410 -12.68 0.84 -1.76
CA THR A 410 -13.03 -0.35 -2.56
C THR A 410 -12.84 -0.18 -4.07
N ASP A 411 -12.75 1.05 -4.52
CA ASP A 411 -12.60 1.47 -5.91
C ASP A 411 -11.19 1.96 -6.24
N ALA A 412 -10.28 1.92 -5.26
CA ALA A 412 -8.89 2.32 -5.42
C ALA A 412 -7.96 1.10 -5.27
N THR A 413 -6.79 1.24 -5.89
CA THR A 413 -5.67 0.30 -5.74
C THR A 413 -4.46 0.94 -5.05
N GLU A 414 -4.53 2.25 -4.84
CA GLU A 414 -3.52 3.07 -4.19
C GLU A 414 -4.18 4.04 -3.22
N LEU A 415 -3.61 4.18 -2.02
CA LEU A 415 -4.03 5.12 -0.99
C LEU A 415 -2.83 5.99 -0.61
N ASN A 416 -2.97 7.31 -0.74
CA ASN A 416 -1.94 8.27 -0.36
C ASN A 416 -2.24 8.85 1.02
N LEU A 417 -1.29 8.73 1.94
CA LEU A 417 -1.34 9.34 3.26
C LEU A 417 -0.15 10.30 3.42
N TYR A 418 -0.45 11.55 3.75
CA TYR A 418 0.51 12.63 3.86
C TYR A 418 0.89 12.88 5.32
N ALA A 419 2.18 13.08 5.60
CA ALA A 419 2.63 13.40 6.94
C ALA A 419 2.21 14.84 7.29
N TYR A 420 1.16 14.99 8.09
CA TYR A 420 0.77 16.29 8.61
C TYR A 420 1.72 16.71 9.73
N MET A 421 2.36 17.86 9.56
CA MET A 421 3.36 18.39 10.49
C MET A 421 3.11 19.86 10.77
N ILE A 422 3.26 20.25 12.03
CA ILE A 422 3.21 21.64 12.47
C ILE A 422 4.61 22.22 12.64
N GLU A 423 4.77 23.51 12.36
CA GLU A 423 6.04 24.21 12.57
C GLU A 423 6.32 24.36 14.07
N GLY A 424 7.56 24.08 14.48
CA GLY A 424 8.02 24.10 15.86
C GLY A 424 8.36 22.71 16.40
N VAL A 425 9.10 22.70 17.52
CA VAL A 425 9.49 21.48 18.22
C VAL A 425 8.57 21.32 19.43
N TYR A 426 7.64 20.37 19.33
CA TYR A 426 6.67 20.03 20.37
C TYR A 426 6.91 18.62 20.89
N THR A 427 6.61 18.42 22.17
CA THR A 427 6.49 17.08 22.75
C THR A 427 5.12 16.54 22.41
N ARG A 428 5.08 15.45 21.64
CA ARG A 428 3.83 14.76 21.29
C ARG A 428 3.26 14.02 22.49
N ILE A 429 1.97 14.20 22.74
CA ILE A 429 1.23 13.52 23.80
C ILE A 429 0.31 12.48 23.14
N THR A 430 0.63 11.21 23.35
CA THR A 430 -0.06 10.07 22.74
C THR A 430 -0.83 9.21 23.74
N SER A 431 -0.86 9.58 25.02
CA SER A 431 -1.60 8.86 26.06
C SER A 431 -1.77 9.70 27.33
N ALA A 432 -2.70 9.29 28.20
CA ALA A 432 -2.89 9.87 29.53
C ALA A 432 -1.59 9.91 30.35
N SER A 433 -0.78 8.85 30.28
CA SER A 433 0.51 8.79 30.98
C SER A 433 1.55 9.79 30.44
N GLY A 434 1.47 10.12 29.15
CA GLY A 434 2.29 11.16 28.52
C GLY A 434 1.82 12.55 28.97
N LEU A 435 0.50 12.75 29.03
CA LEU A 435 -0.11 14.00 29.48
C LEU A 435 0.27 14.34 30.93
N ALA A 436 0.26 13.35 31.82
CA ALA A 436 0.64 13.50 33.22
C ALA A 436 2.11 13.96 33.44
N LYS A 437 2.95 13.93 32.40
CA LYS A 437 4.35 14.40 32.47
C LYS A 437 4.50 15.88 32.14
N VAL A 438 3.45 16.59 31.72
CA VAL A 438 3.52 18.03 31.41
C VAL A 438 4.00 18.82 32.62
N ALA A 439 3.52 18.48 33.83
CA ALA A 439 3.97 19.13 35.06
C ALA A 439 5.47 18.96 35.38
N LEU A 440 6.18 18.01 34.74
CA LEU A 440 7.63 17.84 34.90
C LEU A 440 8.44 18.88 34.11
N ASN A 441 7.85 19.47 33.06
CA ASN A 441 8.46 20.55 32.28
C ASN A 441 7.38 21.59 31.90
N PRO A 442 6.91 22.38 32.87
CA PRO A 442 5.77 23.30 32.70
C PRO A 442 6.02 24.44 31.69
N SER A 443 7.27 24.68 31.29
CA SER A 443 7.65 25.63 30.24
C SER A 443 7.77 24.99 28.85
N GLY A 444 7.45 23.71 28.71
CA GLY A 444 7.56 22.97 27.45
C GLY A 444 6.46 23.29 26.45
N ASN A 445 6.71 22.96 25.19
CA ASN A 445 5.72 23.02 24.12
C ASN A 445 5.16 21.62 23.88
N TYR A 446 3.84 21.49 23.91
CA TYR A 446 3.15 20.21 23.86
C TYR A 446 2.08 20.22 22.78
N VAL A 447 1.96 19.09 22.09
CA VAL A 447 0.89 18.86 21.11
C VAL A 447 0.17 17.56 21.43
N LEU A 448 -1.16 17.62 21.53
CA LEU A 448 -1.99 16.42 21.62
C LEU A 448 -2.17 15.83 20.23
N VAL A 449 -2.05 14.51 20.09
CA VAL A 449 -2.13 13.82 18.79
C VAL A 449 -3.12 12.65 18.80
N THR A 450 -3.97 12.59 19.82
CA THR A 450 -5.00 11.57 20.01
C THR A 450 -5.99 12.06 21.06
N ASP A 451 -7.24 11.62 20.96
CA ASP A 451 -8.19 11.75 22.06
C ASP A 451 -7.70 10.97 23.28
N ILE A 452 -7.99 11.49 24.48
CA ILE A 452 -7.69 10.83 25.75
C ILE A 452 -8.97 10.78 26.58
N ASP A 453 -9.50 9.57 26.73
CA ASP A 453 -10.53 9.24 27.70
C ASP A 453 -9.88 8.83 29.03
N PHE A 454 -10.29 9.47 30.12
CA PHE A 454 -9.81 9.16 31.48
C PHE A 454 -10.67 8.12 32.20
N GLU A 455 -11.68 7.54 31.56
CA GLU A 455 -12.53 6.46 32.09
C GLU A 455 -13.17 6.77 33.45
N GLY A 456 -13.48 8.05 33.71
CA GLY A 456 -14.03 8.53 34.98
C GLY A 456 -12.99 8.70 36.09
N GLN A 457 -11.70 8.75 35.79
CA GLN A 457 -10.63 8.90 36.78
C GLN A 457 -10.80 10.17 37.62
N VAL A 458 -10.55 10.04 38.92
CA VAL A 458 -10.63 11.12 39.90
C VAL A 458 -9.23 11.67 40.24
N PHE A 459 -9.04 12.96 40.02
CA PHE A 459 -7.81 13.70 40.34
C PHE A 459 -7.99 14.48 41.64
N SER A 460 -7.47 13.94 42.74
CA SER A 460 -7.60 14.54 44.07
C SER A 460 -6.53 15.59 44.32
N ASN A 461 -6.94 16.85 44.37
CA ASN A 461 -6.06 18.01 44.49
C ASN A 461 -4.90 18.02 43.47
N SER A 462 -5.17 17.49 42.29
CA SER A 462 -4.24 17.38 41.18
C SER A 462 -4.99 17.56 39.86
N SER A 463 -4.24 17.63 38.76
CA SER A 463 -4.82 17.66 37.41
C SER A 463 -4.33 16.50 36.54
N PRO A 464 -5.05 16.19 35.44
CA PRO A 464 -4.61 15.23 34.43
C PRO A 464 -3.21 15.49 33.86
N LEU A 465 -2.75 16.74 33.87
CA LEU A 465 -1.41 17.16 33.44
C LEU A 465 -0.30 16.84 34.46
N GLY A 466 -0.66 16.29 35.62
CA GLY A 466 0.26 15.93 36.71
C GLY A 466 0.58 17.07 37.68
N PHE A 467 -0.07 18.23 37.55
CA PHE A 467 0.10 19.32 38.50
C PHE A 467 -0.57 18.97 39.83
N THR A 468 0.00 19.47 40.92
CA THR A 468 -0.58 19.34 42.27
C THR A 468 -0.94 20.71 42.81
N LEU A 469 -2.07 20.79 43.50
CA LEU A 469 -2.57 22.03 44.08
C LEU A 469 -1.76 22.46 45.30
N LYS A 470 -1.68 23.77 45.54
CA LYS A 470 -1.09 24.33 46.76
C LYS A 470 -2.00 24.04 47.95
N THR A 471 -1.64 23.04 48.76
CA THR A 471 -2.37 22.67 49.99
C THR A 471 -1.67 23.11 51.28
N ALA A 472 -0.50 23.77 51.18
CA ALA A 472 0.26 24.27 52.32
C ALA A 472 0.85 25.67 52.07
N VAL A 473 1.06 26.43 53.15
CA VAL A 473 1.49 27.84 53.12
C VAL A 473 2.83 28.04 52.40
N ASN A 474 3.76 27.09 52.55
CA ASN A 474 5.14 27.18 52.07
C ASN A 474 5.42 26.41 50.76
N THR A 475 4.38 26.00 50.04
CA THR A 475 4.56 25.31 48.76
C THR A 475 4.70 26.33 47.63
N THR A 476 5.76 26.19 46.83
CA THR A 476 5.98 26.98 45.62
C THR A 476 4.95 26.62 44.57
N ILE A 477 4.27 27.63 44.02
CA ILE A 477 3.39 27.46 42.86
C ILE A 477 4.25 27.26 41.63
N VAL A 478 3.92 26.24 40.84
CA VAL A 478 4.56 25.96 39.55
C VAL A 478 3.50 26.16 38.46
N PRO A 479 3.43 27.35 37.83
CA PRO A 479 2.48 27.58 36.76
C PRO A 479 2.95 26.90 35.47
N PHE A 480 2.00 26.53 34.62
CA PHE A 480 2.29 26.25 33.22
C PHE A 480 2.61 27.56 32.50
N THR A 481 3.72 27.59 31.76
CA THR A 481 4.20 28.78 31.05
C THR A 481 4.60 28.49 29.60
N GLY A 482 4.29 27.29 29.11
CA GLY A 482 4.64 26.86 27.76
C GLY A 482 3.49 27.02 26.76
N ILE A 483 3.57 26.24 25.68
CA ILE A 483 2.52 26.14 24.66
C ILE A 483 1.85 24.78 24.77
N PHE A 484 0.52 24.76 24.80
CA PHE A 484 -0.27 23.53 24.75
C PHE A 484 -1.29 23.63 23.62
N ASP A 485 -1.06 22.90 22.54
CA ASP A 485 -1.98 22.83 21.42
C ASP A 485 -2.62 21.44 21.37
N ALA A 486 -3.93 21.35 21.54
CA ALA A 486 -4.63 20.08 21.49
C ALA A 486 -5.04 19.66 20.07
N MET A 487 -4.82 20.49 19.04
CA MET A 487 -5.15 20.18 17.64
C MET A 487 -6.61 19.72 17.42
N GLY A 488 -7.54 20.08 18.32
CA GLY A 488 -8.93 19.64 18.29
C GLY A 488 -9.19 18.26 18.90
N TYR A 489 -8.18 17.58 19.42
CA TYR A 489 -8.35 16.32 20.15
C TYR A 489 -8.98 16.55 21.53
N LYS A 490 -9.78 15.58 21.96
CA LYS A 490 -10.58 15.62 23.18
C LYS A 490 -9.82 15.11 24.40
N LEU A 491 -10.06 15.74 25.54
CA LEU A 491 -9.75 15.20 26.87
C LEU A 491 -11.09 15.00 27.60
N SER A 492 -11.45 13.76 27.90
CA SER A 492 -12.81 13.45 28.35
C SER A 492 -12.90 12.61 29.62
N ASN A 493 -14.06 12.68 30.28
CA ASN A 493 -14.47 11.78 31.36
C ASN A 493 -13.51 11.77 32.57
N PHE A 494 -13.25 12.92 33.18
CA PHE A 494 -12.50 12.98 34.45
C PHE A 494 -13.19 13.83 35.52
N THR A 495 -12.86 13.54 36.77
CA THR A 495 -13.34 14.30 37.93
C THR A 495 -12.18 15.01 38.62
N LEU A 496 -12.31 16.31 38.82
CA LEU A 496 -11.45 17.10 39.70
C LEU A 496 -12.02 17.07 41.13
N ALA A 497 -11.42 16.27 42.00
CA ALA A 497 -11.80 16.25 43.42
C ALA A 497 -11.00 17.31 44.17
N VAL A 498 -11.66 18.44 44.44
CA VAL A 498 -11.06 19.60 45.11
C VAL A 498 -11.35 19.52 46.59
N GLN A 499 -10.35 19.08 47.34
CA GLN A 499 -10.47 18.82 48.76
C GLN A 499 -9.75 19.89 49.57
N ASN A 500 -10.54 20.57 50.40
CA ASN A 500 -10.00 21.50 51.37
C ASN A 500 -9.92 20.82 52.75
N THR A 501 -8.73 20.33 53.09
CA THR A 501 -8.48 19.70 54.39
C THR A 501 -7.97 20.74 55.39
N GLN A 502 -8.81 21.12 56.35
CA GLN A 502 -8.42 22.05 57.41
C GLN A 502 -7.30 21.44 58.28
N LYS A 503 -6.14 22.08 58.33
CA LYS A 503 -5.18 21.92 59.44
C LYS A 503 -4.83 23.31 59.96
N ASN A 504 -5.47 23.77 61.04
CA ASN A 504 -5.16 25.00 61.79
C ASN A 504 -4.31 26.02 61.01
N VAL A 505 -4.91 26.70 60.02
CA VAL A 505 -4.21 27.70 59.22
C VAL A 505 -4.66 29.07 59.69
N LEU A 506 -3.71 29.99 59.88
CA LEU A 506 -3.98 31.40 60.20
C LEU A 506 -4.78 32.05 59.06
N ALA A 507 -5.65 32.99 59.39
CA ALA A 507 -6.54 33.69 58.45
C ALA A 507 -5.85 34.44 57.30
N ASP A 508 -4.53 34.60 57.36
CA ASP A 508 -3.72 35.34 56.40
C ASP A 508 -2.75 34.46 55.58
N ALA A 509 -2.99 33.14 55.50
CA ALA A 509 -2.03 32.22 54.87
C ALA A 509 -2.02 32.25 53.33
N GLY A 510 -3.00 32.86 52.67
CA GLY A 510 -3.06 32.95 51.20
C GLY A 510 -3.01 31.58 50.50
N ILE A 511 -3.65 30.56 51.07
CA ILE A 511 -3.83 29.24 50.43
C ILE A 511 -5.11 29.31 49.59
N VAL A 512 -4.96 29.07 48.28
CA VAL A 512 -6.04 29.07 47.28
C VAL A 512 -6.03 27.71 46.60
N VAL A 513 -7.11 26.94 46.75
CA VAL A 513 -7.26 25.58 46.20
C VAL A 513 -8.29 25.63 45.08
N VAL A 514 -7.83 25.99 43.89
CA VAL A 514 -8.67 26.07 42.69
C VAL A 514 -8.14 25.08 41.66
N SER A 515 -8.89 24.01 41.41
CA SER A 515 -8.48 22.97 40.45
C SER A 515 -8.97 23.26 39.04
N ALA A 516 -8.21 22.80 38.05
CA ALA A 516 -8.60 22.77 36.64
C ALA A 516 -7.67 21.82 35.91
N LEU A 517 -7.82 21.68 34.59
CA LEU A 517 -6.80 21.02 33.77
C LEU A 517 -5.42 21.66 34.02
N PHE A 518 -5.34 22.99 33.96
CA PHE A 518 -4.21 23.82 34.35
C PHE A 518 -4.50 24.56 35.67
N PRO A 519 -4.06 24.05 36.83
CA PRO A 519 -4.34 24.71 38.11
C PRO A 519 -3.79 26.13 38.19
N TYR A 520 -2.60 26.36 37.63
CA TYR A 520 -1.95 27.67 37.58
C TYR A 520 -1.34 27.90 36.19
N VAL A 521 -1.56 29.07 35.61
CA VAL A 521 -0.95 29.48 34.33
C VAL A 521 -0.28 30.84 34.45
N GLN A 522 0.77 31.05 33.65
CA GLN A 522 1.47 32.34 33.55
C GLN A 522 2.17 32.44 32.19
N ASN A 523 1.86 33.47 31.40
CA ASN A 523 2.46 33.65 30.05
C ASN A 523 2.34 32.42 29.14
N ALA A 524 1.30 31.63 29.31
CA ALA A 524 1.09 30.41 28.53
C ALA A 524 0.30 30.69 27.25
N THR A 525 0.43 29.80 26.26
CA THR A 525 -0.46 29.77 25.10
C THR A 525 -1.17 28.43 25.08
N ILE A 526 -2.50 28.43 25.08
CA ILE A 526 -3.33 27.22 25.10
C ILE A 526 -4.31 27.31 23.93
N SER A 527 -4.34 26.30 23.07
CA SER A 527 -5.18 26.34 21.87
C SER A 527 -5.82 25.00 21.52
N ASN A 528 -6.97 25.07 20.83
CA ASN A 528 -7.62 23.92 20.20
C ASN A 528 -7.98 22.79 21.18
N VAL A 529 -8.30 23.14 22.43
CA VAL A 529 -8.60 22.17 23.51
C VAL A 529 -10.09 21.90 23.56
N ILE A 530 -10.47 20.62 23.49
CA ILE A 530 -11.85 20.17 23.72
C ILE A 530 -11.89 19.38 25.03
N LEU A 531 -12.69 19.84 26.00
CA LEU A 531 -12.95 19.17 27.27
C LEU A 531 -14.41 18.70 27.32
N GLU A 532 -14.61 17.38 27.41
CA GLU A 532 -15.94 16.76 27.34
C GLU A 532 -16.23 15.95 28.60
N ASN A 533 -17.42 16.11 29.19
CA ASN A 533 -17.83 15.40 30.41
C ASN A 533 -16.82 15.57 31.57
N VAL A 534 -16.38 16.80 31.81
CA VAL A 534 -15.55 17.14 32.97
C VAL A 534 -16.46 17.39 34.16
N SER A 535 -16.09 16.85 35.32
CA SER A 535 -16.77 17.16 36.57
C SER A 535 -15.80 17.70 37.60
N ALA A 536 -16.26 18.60 38.45
CA ALA A 536 -15.56 19.03 39.64
C ALA A 536 -16.41 18.76 40.87
N VAL A 537 -15.79 18.17 41.89
CA VAL A 537 -16.42 17.89 43.17
C VAL A 537 -15.68 18.68 44.24
N LEU A 538 -16.38 19.64 44.83
CA LEU A 538 -15.88 20.45 45.92
C LEU A 538 -16.21 19.74 47.26
N THR A 539 -15.18 19.45 48.05
CA THR A 539 -15.31 18.78 49.34
C THR A 539 -14.51 19.50 50.42
N THR A 540 -15.11 19.57 51.60
CA THR A 540 -14.52 20.24 52.78
C THR A 540 -14.62 19.29 53.98
N SER A 541 -13.67 19.37 54.92
CA SER A 541 -13.71 18.55 56.14
C SER A 541 -13.53 19.45 57.38
N ALA A 542 -14.53 19.44 58.26
CA ALA A 542 -14.58 20.31 59.44
C ALA A 542 -13.80 19.70 60.63
N GLY A 543 -12.86 20.47 61.17
CA GLY A 543 -12.12 20.07 62.39
C GLY A 543 -11.61 21.22 63.26
N ALA A 544 -11.64 22.48 62.81
CA ALA A 544 -11.15 23.61 63.61
C ALA A 544 -11.76 24.98 63.25
N THR A 545 -11.73 25.91 64.21
CA THR A 545 -12.34 27.25 64.19
C THR A 545 -11.38 28.35 63.68
N SER A 546 -10.84 28.23 62.47
CA SER A 546 -10.05 29.30 61.84
C SER A 546 -10.52 29.60 60.41
N THR A 547 -10.96 30.84 60.17
CA THR A 547 -11.08 31.55 58.87
C THR A 547 -9.71 31.57 58.15
N VAL A 548 -9.47 31.48 56.83
CA VAL A 548 -10.20 31.29 55.54
C VAL A 548 -9.20 30.60 54.56
N CYS A 549 -9.67 29.79 53.60
CA CYS A 549 -8.97 29.54 52.33
C CYS A 549 -9.98 29.46 51.17
N ASP A 550 -9.62 30.02 50.03
CA ASP A 550 -10.44 30.03 48.82
C ASP A 550 -10.52 28.63 48.20
N LEU A 551 -11.72 28.23 47.77
CA LEU A 551 -11.97 26.94 47.12
C LEU A 551 -12.57 27.17 45.74
N GLY A 552 -12.21 26.36 44.75
CA GLY A 552 -12.83 26.51 43.45
C GLY A 552 -12.48 25.44 42.44
N ALA A 553 -13.13 25.55 41.29
CA ALA A 553 -12.81 24.74 40.12
C ALA A 553 -13.14 25.47 38.83
N ALA A 554 -12.39 25.16 37.78
CA ALA A 554 -12.75 25.44 36.40
C ALA A 554 -12.41 24.24 35.51
N ALA A 555 -12.90 24.24 34.27
CA ALA A 555 -12.55 23.20 33.31
C ALA A 555 -11.08 23.35 32.89
N LEU A 556 -10.71 24.53 32.39
CA LEU A 556 -9.40 24.74 31.76
C LEU A 556 -8.36 25.35 32.71
N ILE A 557 -8.61 26.52 33.29
CA ILE A 557 -7.64 27.30 34.07
C ILE A 557 -8.19 27.59 35.47
N GLY A 558 -7.45 27.13 36.49
CA GLY A 558 -7.82 27.38 37.88
C GLY A 558 -7.52 28.83 38.26
N THR A 559 -6.25 29.22 38.20
CA THR A 559 -5.79 30.58 38.48
C THR A 559 -4.81 31.07 37.43
N ALA A 560 -5.13 32.21 36.79
CA ALA A 560 -4.18 32.95 35.97
C ALA A 560 -3.35 33.90 36.84
N LEU A 561 -2.03 33.77 36.79
CA LEU A 561 -1.09 34.67 37.46
C LEU A 561 -0.69 35.83 36.54
N ASP A 562 -0.06 36.87 37.11
CA ASP A 562 0.43 38.04 36.38
C ASP A 562 1.23 37.64 35.13
N GLY A 563 0.81 38.18 33.98
CA GLY A 563 1.40 37.85 32.69
C GLY A 563 0.40 38.05 31.55
N ASN A 564 0.73 37.52 30.36
CA ASN A 564 -0.19 37.50 29.23
C ASN A 564 -0.42 36.05 28.80
N THR A 565 -1.46 35.42 29.33
CA THR A 565 -1.87 34.09 28.90
C THR A 565 -2.86 34.22 27.74
N VAL A 566 -2.66 33.45 26.68
CA VAL A 566 -3.54 33.44 25.50
C VAL A 566 -4.23 32.10 25.42
N VAL A 567 -5.56 32.13 25.29
CA VAL A 567 -6.42 30.97 25.10
C VAL A 567 -7.22 31.15 23.83
N THR A 568 -7.15 30.19 22.90
CA THR A 568 -7.81 30.32 21.60
C THR A 568 -8.48 29.03 21.18
N ASN A 569 -9.70 29.11 20.64
CA ASN A 569 -10.43 27.97 20.09
C ASN A 569 -10.53 26.80 21.09
N VAL A 570 -11.08 27.06 22.28
CA VAL A 570 -11.34 26.01 23.26
C VAL A 570 -12.83 25.76 23.40
N ASP A 571 -13.21 24.49 23.53
CA ASP A 571 -14.58 24.06 23.81
C ASP A 571 -14.60 23.28 25.12
N VAL A 572 -15.32 23.75 26.13
CA VAL A 572 -15.31 23.15 27.46
C VAL A 572 -16.71 22.89 28.00
N ASP A 573 -16.93 21.67 28.50
CA ASP A 573 -18.13 21.28 29.24
C ASP A 573 -17.73 20.81 30.65
N ILE A 574 -18.24 21.52 31.67
CA ILE A 574 -17.99 21.20 33.07
C ILE A 574 -19.25 21.25 33.94
N THR A 575 -19.41 20.21 34.76
CA THR A 575 -20.37 20.19 35.88
C THR A 575 -19.65 20.36 37.22
N VAL A 576 -20.04 21.34 38.02
CA VAL A 576 -19.48 21.57 39.37
C VAL A 576 -20.49 21.22 40.45
N THR A 577 -20.08 20.36 41.37
CA THR A 577 -20.93 19.87 42.47
C THR A 577 -20.28 20.09 43.84
N ALA A 578 -21.11 20.15 44.87
CA ALA A 578 -20.73 20.29 46.27
C ALA A 578 -21.17 19.06 47.06
N THR A 579 -20.28 18.49 47.89
CA THR A 579 -20.59 17.27 48.68
C THR A 579 -20.93 17.51 50.14
N THR A 580 -20.63 18.70 50.69
CA THR A 580 -20.94 19.04 52.08
C THR A 580 -22.05 20.10 52.16
N ALA A 581 -23.01 19.86 53.06
CA ALA A 581 -24.10 20.79 53.38
C ALA A 581 -23.71 21.81 54.48
N ASP A 582 -22.46 21.77 54.94
CA ASP A 582 -21.97 22.64 56.00
C ASP A 582 -21.78 24.06 55.44
N VAL A 583 -22.34 25.03 56.16
CA VAL A 583 -22.25 26.45 55.83
C VAL A 583 -20.79 26.91 55.96
N ILE A 584 -20.19 27.33 54.86
CA ILE A 584 -18.77 27.67 54.80
C ILE A 584 -18.58 29.19 54.74
N GLY A 585 -17.69 29.71 55.58
CA GLY A 585 -17.35 31.15 55.68
C GLY A 585 -16.15 31.57 54.84
N TYR A 586 -16.03 31.09 53.59
CA TYR A 586 -14.98 31.53 52.66
C TYR A 586 -15.46 31.60 51.20
N PRO A 587 -14.79 32.38 50.32
CA PRO A 587 -15.14 32.52 48.91
C PRO A 587 -15.04 31.21 48.12
N VAL A 588 -15.98 31.03 47.19
CA VAL A 588 -15.93 29.96 46.18
C VAL A 588 -15.81 30.56 44.79
N TYR A 589 -14.88 30.06 44.00
CA TYR A 589 -14.65 30.46 42.61
C TYR A 589 -14.99 29.31 41.68
N VAL A 590 -15.95 29.53 40.79
CA VAL A 590 -16.26 28.59 39.70
C VAL A 590 -16.14 29.31 38.38
N GLY A 591 -15.58 28.64 37.38
CA GLY A 591 -15.51 29.16 36.03
C GLY A 591 -15.63 28.04 35.02
N ASP A 592 -16.04 28.40 33.82
CA ASP A 592 -15.92 27.50 32.67
C ASP A 592 -14.45 27.35 32.24
N VAL A 593 -13.88 28.41 31.69
CA VAL A 593 -12.52 28.46 31.16
C VAL A 593 -11.55 28.95 32.23
N VAL A 594 -11.89 29.99 32.99
CA VAL A 594 -11.03 30.55 34.05
C VAL A 594 -11.83 30.76 35.33
N ALA A 595 -11.39 30.17 36.45
CA ALA A 595 -12.04 30.42 37.75
C ALA A 595 -11.55 31.70 38.44
N ARG A 596 -10.30 32.12 38.20
CA ARG A 596 -9.71 33.30 38.85
C ARG A 596 -8.66 33.99 37.99
N GLY A 597 -8.84 35.30 37.76
CA GLY A 597 -7.89 36.22 37.12
C GLY A 597 -8.48 36.88 35.87
N GLU A 598 -8.73 38.19 35.92
CA GLU A 598 -9.46 38.91 34.86
C GLU A 598 -8.61 39.93 34.06
N GLU A 599 -7.42 40.35 34.53
CA GLU A 599 -6.58 41.33 33.79
C GLU A 599 -5.50 40.70 32.89
N PHE A 600 -5.36 39.37 32.85
CA PHE A 600 -4.16 38.69 32.34
C PHE A 600 -4.40 37.54 31.34
N VAL A 601 -5.65 37.33 30.91
CA VAL A 601 -6.02 36.26 29.97
C VAL A 601 -6.75 36.84 28.76
N THR A 602 -6.24 36.58 27.56
CA THR A 602 -6.93 36.87 26.30
C THR A 602 -7.60 35.60 25.81
N ILE A 603 -8.93 35.61 25.66
CA ILE A 603 -9.70 34.44 25.18
C ILE A 603 -10.37 34.79 23.85
N THR A 604 -10.20 33.95 22.84
CA THR A 604 -10.76 34.16 21.49
C THR A 604 -11.31 32.86 20.89
N GLU A 605 -12.43 32.94 20.17
CA GLU A 605 -13.01 31.82 19.40
C GLU A 605 -13.39 30.59 20.25
N SER A 606 -13.72 30.79 21.52
CA SER A 606 -13.99 29.70 22.47
C SER A 606 -15.48 29.57 22.80
N THR A 607 -15.91 28.34 23.11
CA THR A 607 -17.25 28.01 23.60
C THR A 607 -17.16 27.32 24.95
N ALA A 608 -18.19 27.48 25.77
CA ALA A 608 -18.22 26.95 27.12
C ALA A 608 -19.64 26.66 27.59
N THR A 609 -19.79 25.57 28.36
CA THR A 609 -20.99 25.27 29.15
C THR A 609 -20.60 24.99 30.60
N LEU A 610 -21.26 25.66 31.54
CA LEU A 610 -21.03 25.51 32.97
C LEU A 610 -22.34 25.17 33.69
N ASP A 611 -22.42 24.00 34.31
CA ASP A 611 -23.52 23.66 35.24
C ASP A 611 -23.03 23.69 36.69
N TYR A 612 -23.54 24.65 37.47
CA TYR A 612 -23.31 24.79 38.90
C TYR A 612 -24.59 24.70 39.74
N SER A 613 -25.69 24.21 39.15
CA SER A 613 -27.01 24.13 39.79
C SER A 613 -27.03 23.26 41.05
N ALA A 614 -26.09 22.33 41.16
CA ALA A 614 -25.91 21.42 42.29
C ALA A 614 -25.09 22.00 43.46
N ILE A 615 -24.58 23.23 43.37
CA ILE A 615 -23.86 23.89 44.47
C ILE A 615 -24.88 24.41 45.49
N THR A 616 -25.30 23.55 46.42
CA THR A 616 -26.20 23.91 47.53
C THR A 616 -25.47 23.79 48.87
N GLY A 617 -25.49 24.83 49.70
CA GLY A 617 -25.00 24.78 51.09
C GLY A 617 -23.57 25.27 51.35
N ILE A 618 -22.76 25.50 50.30
CA ILE A 618 -21.37 25.96 50.47
C ILE A 618 -21.24 27.47 50.73
N THR A 619 -22.21 28.32 50.39
CA THR A 619 -21.99 29.78 50.38
C THR A 619 -22.68 30.51 51.54
N SER A 620 -21.91 30.95 52.54
CA SER A 620 -22.33 32.02 53.46
C SER A 620 -21.73 33.39 53.16
N ASP A 621 -20.76 33.45 52.24
CA ASP A 621 -20.01 34.66 51.89
C ASP A 621 -20.29 35.12 50.45
N THR A 622 -19.46 34.76 49.46
CA THR A 622 -19.67 35.15 48.04
C THR A 622 -19.29 34.02 47.09
N LEU A 623 -20.17 33.73 46.11
CA LEU A 623 -19.88 32.87 44.94
C LEU A 623 -19.45 33.76 43.78
N TYR A 624 -18.25 33.51 43.25
CA TYR A 624 -17.77 34.14 42.02
C TYR A 624 -17.95 33.17 40.87
N VAL A 625 -18.69 33.59 39.85
CA VAL A 625 -18.93 32.84 38.62
C VAL A 625 -18.33 33.63 37.46
N SER A 626 -17.42 33.00 36.74
CA SER A 626 -16.92 33.51 35.45
C SER A 626 -17.50 32.64 34.34
N GLU A 627 -18.23 33.27 33.42
CA GLU A 627 -18.80 32.65 32.22
C GLU A 627 -18.28 33.41 30.98
N LEU A 628 -17.88 32.68 29.94
CA LEU A 628 -17.74 33.24 28.60
C LEU A 628 -19.13 33.61 28.09
N ASN A 629 -19.43 34.91 27.99
CA ASN A 629 -20.64 35.40 27.34
C ASN A 629 -20.51 35.43 25.82
#